data_AF-A0A6J4XHN9-F1
#
_entry.id   AF-A0A6J4XHN9-F1
#
_cell.length_a   1.000
_cell.length_b   1.000
_cell.length_c   1.000
_cell.angle_alpha   90.00
_cell.angle_beta   90.00
_cell.angle_gamma   90.00
#
_symmetry.space_group_name_H-M   'P 1'
#
loop_
_entity.id
_entity.type
_entity.pdbx_description
1 polymer ?
#
loop_
_entity_poly.entity_id
_entity_poly.type
_entity_poly.pdbx_seq_one_letter_code
_entity_poly.pdbx_strand_id
1 'polypeptide(L)'
;MFEKSQILSNHQYYVSGFQRIPYAIIAVDNNFQLRTGRWKPIDMDSTALNQLIYRMEHVYSLNPRGAWILDPEGNRLGVWYSSQYQTKVKREKGNRIVVVNPEPPDLRGIP
;
A
#
# COMPACT_ATOMS: atom_id res chain seq x y z
N MET A 1 12.58 4.61 -3.77
CA MET A 1 12.13 5.01 -2.43
C MET A 1 11.63 3.81 -1.61
N PHE A 2 10.83 2.90 -2.20
CA PHE A 2 10.49 1.61 -1.56
C PHE A 2 11.65 0.58 -1.51
N GLU A 3 12.56 0.61 -2.49
CA GLU A 3 13.75 -0.27 -2.52
C GLU A 3 14.75 -0.04 -1.37
N LYS A 4 14.58 1.03 -0.58
CA LYS A 4 15.42 1.31 0.59
C LYS A 4 14.72 1.06 1.93
N SER A 5 13.47 0.60 1.92
CA SER A 5 12.67 0.34 3.13
C SER A 5 12.67 1.50 4.13
N GLN A 6 12.63 2.72 3.59
CA GLN A 6 12.61 3.93 4.39
C GLN A 6 11.19 4.17 4.90
N ILE A 7 11.06 4.34 6.22
CA ILE A 7 9.81 4.70 6.87
C ILE A 7 9.53 6.19 6.67
N LEU A 8 8.28 6.51 6.35
CA LEU A 8 7.73 7.85 6.26
C LEU A 8 7.14 8.21 7.62
N SER A 9 7.88 8.98 8.41
CA SER A 9 7.50 9.32 9.80
C SER A 9 6.17 10.09 9.92
N ASN A 10 5.76 10.80 8.87
CA ASN A 10 4.52 11.58 8.84
C ASN A 10 3.37 10.83 8.14
N HIS A 11 3.42 9.50 8.11
CA HIS A 11 2.41 8.69 7.43
C HIS A 11 1.91 7.56 8.33
N GLN A 12 0.63 7.23 8.18
CA GLN A 12 0.03 6.05 8.78
C GLN A 12 0.01 4.91 7.77
N TYR A 13 0.44 3.73 8.21
CA TYR A 13 0.59 2.56 7.35
C TYR A 13 -0.62 1.63 7.45
N TYR A 14 -0.97 1.06 6.30
CA TYR A 14 -2.06 0.10 6.20
C TYR A 14 -1.69 -1.04 5.25
N VAL A 15 -2.28 -2.20 5.49
CA VAL A 15 -2.16 -3.38 4.63
C VAL A 15 -3.53 -3.87 4.18
N SER A 16 -3.58 -4.44 2.98
CA SER A 16 -4.75 -5.20 2.49
C SER A 16 -4.36 -6.65 2.19
N GLY A 17 -5.33 -7.56 2.28
CA GLY A 17 -5.09 -9.00 2.11
C GLY A 17 -4.70 -9.70 3.41
N PHE A 18 -3.91 -10.76 3.31
CA PHE A 18 -3.47 -11.53 4.47
C PHE A 18 -2.45 -10.74 5.29
N GLN A 19 -2.64 -10.71 6.61
CA GLN A 19 -1.84 -9.85 7.51
C GLN A 19 -0.33 -10.13 7.44
N ARG A 20 0.08 -11.39 7.21
CA ARG A 20 1.49 -11.77 7.08
C ARG A 20 2.03 -11.69 5.65
N ILE A 21 1.16 -11.65 4.65
CA ILE A 21 1.49 -11.70 3.22
C ILE A 21 0.50 -10.79 2.48
N PRO A 22 0.62 -9.46 2.64
CA PRO A 22 -0.38 -8.53 2.13
C PRO A 22 -0.35 -8.44 0.61
N TYR A 23 -1.47 -8.08 -0.01
CA TYR A 23 -1.54 -7.81 -1.45
C TYR A 23 -1.02 -6.42 -1.79
N ALA A 24 -1.18 -5.48 -0.85
CA ALA A 24 -0.63 -4.14 -0.93
C ALA A 24 -0.35 -3.58 0.46
N ILE A 25 0.62 -2.67 0.48
CA ILE A 25 0.96 -1.80 1.59
C ILE A 25 0.71 -0.37 1.09
N ILE A 26 0.10 0.46 1.93
CA ILE A 26 0.00 1.90 1.69
C ILE A 26 0.51 2.67 2.90
N ALA A 27 1.11 3.81 2.63
CA ALA A 27 1.44 4.83 3.63
C ALA A 27 0.63 6.07 3.26
N VAL A 28 -0.27 6.52 4.13
CA VAL A 28 -1.12 7.69 3.89
C VAL A 28 -0.61 8.83 4.75
N ASP A 29 -0.42 10.01 4.15
CA ASP A 29 0.02 11.19 4.89
C ASP A 29 -0.98 11.54 6.00
N ASN A 30 -0.47 11.89 7.19
CA ASN A 30 -1.29 12.10 8.39
C ASN A 30 -2.29 13.27 8.27
N ASN A 31 -2.15 14.14 7.27
CA ASN A 31 -3.13 15.17 6.96
C ASN A 31 -4.44 14.59 6.37
N PHE A 32 -4.42 13.34 5.91
CA PHE A 32 -5.56 12.65 5.32
C PHE A 32 -6.02 11.48 6.18
N GLN A 33 -7.33 11.21 6.13
CA GLN A 33 -7.93 10.06 6.81
C GLN A 33 -8.35 9.02 5.77
N LEU A 34 -7.74 7.84 5.85
CA LEU A 34 -8.15 6.72 5.02
C LEU A 34 -9.49 6.15 5.50
N ARG A 35 -10.44 5.98 4.58
CA ARG A 35 -11.61 5.12 4.83
C ARG A 35 -11.15 3.67 4.83
N THR A 36 -10.97 3.11 6.02
CA THR A 36 -10.29 1.84 6.25
C THR A 36 -10.91 0.67 5.48
N GLY A 37 -12.21 0.39 5.58
CA GLY A 37 -12.81 -0.71 4.80
C GLY A 37 -12.08 -2.05 5.03
N ARG A 38 -11.39 -2.60 4.01
CA ARG A 38 -10.53 -3.80 4.14
C ARG A 38 -9.06 -3.49 4.45
N TRP A 39 -8.66 -2.22 4.48
CA TRP A 39 -7.36 -1.78 4.94
C TRP A 39 -7.27 -1.91 6.44
N LYS A 40 -6.23 -2.60 6.90
CA LYS A 40 -5.93 -2.78 8.32
C LYS A 40 -4.75 -1.89 8.69
N PRO A 41 -4.87 -1.02 9.71
CA PRO A 41 -3.74 -0.25 10.19
C PRO A 41 -2.68 -1.19 10.75
N ILE A 42 -1.41 -0.80 10.61
CA ILE A 42 -0.27 -1.54 11.17
C ILE A 42 0.77 -0.55 11.66
N ASP A 43 1.34 -0.83 12.82
CA ASP A 43 2.53 -0.12 13.28
C ASP A 43 3.71 -0.58 12.45
N MET A 44 4.25 0.33 11.64
CA MET A 44 5.29 0.01 10.67
C MET A 44 6.64 0.54 11.14
N ASP A 45 7.62 -0.35 11.19
CA ASP A 45 9.04 -0.02 11.28
C ASP A 45 9.79 -0.59 10.07
N SER A 46 11.08 -0.23 9.93
CA SER A 46 11.90 -0.68 8.80
C SER A 46 12.04 -2.21 8.74
N THR A 47 12.03 -2.91 9.87
CA THR A 47 12.16 -4.37 9.91
C THR A 47 10.87 -5.04 9.41
N ALA A 48 9.72 -4.60 9.92
CA ALA A 48 8.42 -5.08 9.50
C ALA A 48 8.17 -4.79 8.01
N LEU A 49 8.52 -3.59 7.54
CA LEU A 49 8.40 -3.23 6.13
C LEU A 49 9.24 -4.15 5.24
N ASN A 50 10.52 -4.35 5.59
CA ASN A 50 11.41 -5.28 4.88
C ASN A 50 10.84 -6.71 4.82
N GLN A 51 10.31 -7.22 5.95
CA GLN A 51 9.73 -8.55 6.00
C GLN A 51 8.48 -8.70 5.13
N LEU A 52 7.61 -7.69 5.11
CA LEU A 52 6.42 -7.71 4.27
C LEU A 52 6.79 -7.65 2.78
N ILE A 53 7.71 -6.76 2.40
CA ILE A 53 8.23 -6.65 1.03
C ILE A 53 8.80 -8.01 0.58
N TYR A 54 9.71 -8.59 1.37
CA TYR A 54 10.31 -9.88 1.08
C TYR A 54 9.26 -10.98 0.84
N ARG A 55 8.24 -11.06 1.70
CA ARG A 55 7.17 -12.05 1.55
C ARG A 55 6.30 -11.79 0.33
N MET A 56 6.00 -10.54 0.01
CA MET A 56 5.25 -10.19 -1.20
C MET A 56 6.00 -10.63 -2.46
N GLU A 57 7.31 -10.42 -2.51
CA GLU A 57 8.17 -10.82 -3.63
C GLU A 57 8.24 -12.34 -3.78
N HIS A 58 8.49 -13.06 -2.69
CA HIS A 58 8.81 -14.49 -2.75
C HIS A 58 7.58 -15.39 -2.74
N VAL A 59 6.52 -15.03 -2.01
CA VAL A 59 5.32 -15.89 -1.92
C VAL A 59 4.47 -15.76 -3.17
N TYR A 60 4.32 -14.55 -3.72
CA TYR A 60 3.57 -14.35 -4.95
C TYR A 60 4.44 -14.54 -6.20
N SER A 61 5.77 -14.62 -6.07
CA SER A 61 6.69 -14.61 -7.22
C SER A 61 6.44 -13.42 -8.14
N LEU A 62 6.14 -12.27 -7.54
CA LEU A 62 5.84 -11.03 -8.24
C LEU A 62 6.91 -9.98 -7.93
N ASN A 63 7.02 -8.99 -8.81
CA ASN A 63 7.84 -7.81 -8.59
C ASN A 63 6.93 -6.64 -8.18
N PRO A 64 6.56 -6.52 -6.90
CA PRO A 64 5.77 -5.39 -6.42
C PRO A 64 6.48 -4.06 -6.68
N ARG A 65 5.69 -3.03 -6.97
CA ARG A 65 6.21 -1.71 -7.35
C ARG A 65 5.64 -0.63 -6.46
N GLY A 66 6.49 0.36 -6.17
CA GLY A 66 6.12 1.57 -5.46
C GLY A 66 5.52 2.61 -6.41
N ALA A 67 4.43 3.27 -6.02
CA ALA A 67 3.83 4.38 -6.75
C ALA A 67 3.30 5.46 -5.80
N TRP A 68 3.27 6.72 -6.24
CA TRP A 68 2.61 7.78 -5.48
C TRP A 68 1.09 7.64 -5.57
N ILE A 69 0.41 7.83 -4.44
CA ILE A 69 -1.04 8.00 -4.39
C ILE A 69 -1.30 9.48 -4.65
N LEU A 70 -1.94 9.77 -5.77
CA LEU A 70 -2.26 11.13 -6.20
C LEU A 70 -3.76 11.39 -6.12
N ASP A 71 -4.14 12.63 -5.83
CA ASP A 71 -5.51 13.10 -6.06
C ASP A 71 -5.70 13.57 -7.52
N PRO A 72 -6.94 13.91 -7.93
CA PRO A 72 -7.21 14.38 -9.29
C PRO A 72 -6.47 15.68 -9.69
N GLU A 73 -5.99 16.46 -8.71
CA GLU A 73 -5.24 17.70 -8.90
C GLU A 73 -3.72 17.44 -8.96
N GLY A 74 -3.29 16.19 -8.73
CA GLY A 74 -1.88 15.79 -8.73
C GLY A 74 -1.19 15.92 -7.37
N ASN A 75 -1.93 16.24 -6.30
CA ASN A 75 -1.36 16.33 -4.95
C ASN A 75 -1.01 14.93 -4.43
N ARG A 76 0.13 14.82 -3.74
CA ARG A 76 0.57 13.57 -3.12
C ARG A 76 -0.18 13.33 -1.82
N LEU A 77 -0.94 12.25 -1.77
CA LEU A 77 -1.72 11.81 -0.61
C LEU A 77 -0.99 10.74 0.22
N GLY A 78 0.01 10.11 -0.38
CA GLY A 78 0.72 9.00 0.23
C GLY A 78 1.43 8.16 -0.82
N VAL A 79 1.76 6.92 -0.44
CA VAL A 79 2.48 5.98 -1.28
C VAL A 79 1.85 4.61 -1.24
N TRP A 80 1.95 3.93 -2.37
CA TRP A 80 1.41 2.63 -2.66
C TRP A 80 2.53 1.65 -2.97
N TYR A 81 2.42 0.43 -2.46
CA TYR A 81 3.30 -0.67 -2.82
C TYR A 81 2.48 -1.95 -3.00
N SER A 82 2.46 -2.49 -4.21
CA SER A 82 1.65 -3.67 -4.54
C SER A 82 2.17 -4.39 -5.77
N SER A 83 1.73 -5.63 -5.95
CA SER A 83 1.84 -6.35 -7.22
C SER A 83 0.98 -5.75 -8.34
N GLN A 84 -0.05 -4.97 -8.01
CA GLN A 84 -0.93 -4.33 -8.99
C GLN A 84 -0.32 -3.02 -9.51
N TYR A 85 -0.45 -2.79 -10.83
CA TYR A 85 0.09 -1.59 -11.49
C TYR A 85 -0.64 -0.29 -11.14
N GLN A 86 -1.91 -0.39 -10.74
CA GLN A 86 -2.74 0.76 -10.43
C GLN A 86 -3.82 0.42 -9.42
N THR A 87 -4.31 1.46 -8.73
CA THR A 87 -5.54 1.41 -7.95
C THR A 87 -6.35 2.68 -8.21
N LYS A 88 -7.64 2.66 -7.86
CA LYS A 88 -8.50 3.85 -7.92
C LYS A 88 -8.44 4.59 -6.58
N VAL A 89 -8.23 5.89 -6.66
CA VAL A 89 -8.21 6.79 -5.50
C VAL A 89 -9.37 7.77 -5.64
N LYS A 90 -10.15 7.95 -4.58
CA LYS A 90 -11.24 8.92 -4.52
C LYS A 90 -11.09 9.79 -3.28
N ARG A 91 -11.20 11.11 -3.46
CA ARG A 91 -11.33 12.05 -2.35
C ARG A 91 -12.81 12.20 -1.97
N GLU A 92 -13.10 12.07 -0.68
CA GLU A 92 -14.43 12.37 -0.13
C GLU A 92 -14.44 13.80 0.44
N LYS A 93 -15.56 14.24 1.03
CA LYS A 93 -15.63 15.57 1.66
C LYS A 93 -14.56 15.71 2.75
N GLY A 94 -13.88 16.85 2.78
CA GLY A 94 -12.81 17.15 3.74
C GLY A 94 -11.47 16.51 3.35
N ASN A 95 -10.81 15.88 4.33
CA ASN A 95 -9.52 15.21 4.18
C ASN A 95 -9.63 13.67 4.08
N ARG A 96 -10.85 13.15 3.87
CA ARG A 96 -11.07 11.71 3.75
C ARG A 96 -10.72 11.23 2.36
N ILE A 97 -10.00 10.12 2.29
CA ILE A 97 -9.62 9.46 1.04
C ILE A 97 -10.05 7.99 1.05
N VAL A 98 -10.38 7.49 -0.13
CA VAL A 98 -10.69 6.09 -0.38
C VAL A 98 -9.68 5.57 -1.38
N VAL A 99 -8.90 4.57 -0.96
CA VAL A 99 -8.04 3.81 -1.86
C VAL A 99 -8.72 2.46 -2.07
N VAL A 100 -9.06 2.15 -3.31
CA VAL A 100 -9.70 0.86 -3.63
C VAL A 100 -8.72 -0.26 -3.31
N ASN A 101 -9.23 -1.34 -2.71
CA ASN A 101 -8.39 -2.49 -2.39
C ASN A 101 -7.90 -3.14 -3.69
N PRO A 102 -6.64 -3.57 -3.75
CA PRO A 102 -6.15 -4.30 -4.91
C PRO A 102 -6.90 -5.62 -5.05
N GLU A 103 -6.97 -6.12 -6.27
CA GLU A 103 -7.33 -7.53 -6.46
C GLU A 103 -6.22 -8.42 -5.89
N PRO A 104 -6.57 -9.60 -5.34
CA PRO A 104 -5.59 -10.59 -4.95
C PRO A 104 -4.59 -10.85 -6.09
N PRO A 105 -3.30 -11.02 -5.80
CA PRO A 105 -2.34 -11.43 -6.81
C PRO A 105 -2.78 -12.76 -7.44
N ASP A 106 -2.59 -12.91 -8.75
CA ASP A 106 -2.86 -14.19 -9.41
C ASP A 106 -1.87 -15.23 -8.87
N LEU A 107 -2.39 -16.22 -8.14
CA LEU A 107 -1.60 -17.32 -7.56
C LEU A 107 -1.36 -18.43 -8.57
N ARG A 108 -1.81 -18.27 -9.82
CA ARG A 108 -1.44 -19.19 -10.89
C ARG A 108 0.05 -19.11 -11.07
N GLY A 109 0.73 -20.12 -10.53
CA GLY A 109 2.13 -20.37 -10.80
C GLY A 109 2.36 -20.19 -12.29
N ILE A 110 3.40 -19.42 -12.61
CA ILE A 110 3.92 -19.31 -13.96
C ILE A 110 4.01 -20.76 -14.50
N PRO A 111 3.31 -21.09 -15.61
CA PRO A 111 3.35 -22.44 -16.16
C PRO A 111 4.78 -22.85 -16.54
#